data_AF-T1AHD8-F1
#
_entry.id   AF-T1AHD8-F1
#
_cell.length_a   1.000
_cell.length_b   1.000
_cell.length_c   1.000
_cell.angle_alpha   90.00
_cell.angle_beta   90.00
_cell.angle_gamma   90.00
#
_symmetry.space_group_name_H-M   'P 1'
#
loop_
_entity.id
_entity.type
_entity.pdbx_description
1 polymer ?
#
loop_
_entity_poly.entity_id
_entity_poly.type
_entity_poly.pdbx_seq_one_letter_code
_entity_poly.pdbx_strand_id
1 'polypeptide(L)'
;AAGVRIEYSLPVWSHRLGLTGKCDTVEFHPDGSVYPVEYKHGKRRRWINDDLQVAAQAMCLEEMLGRTVPKGAIYHQQSRRRREVVIDDILRQAVETAAREVRRLLTDKQLPPPVDDARRCPECSLRDICQPELARAAKKIAEIQSGLYEPEDDYP
;
A
#
# COMPACT_ATOMS: atom_id res chain seq x y z
N ALA A 1 37.35 -4.48 -8.00
CA ALA A 1 36.34 -3.92 -7.08
C ALA A 1 35.09 -4.79 -7.15
N ALA A 2 35.09 -5.86 -6.36
CA ALA A 2 34.00 -6.84 -6.26
C ALA A 2 33.69 -6.97 -4.76
N GLY A 3 32.41 -7.03 -4.37
CA GLY A 3 32.09 -7.28 -2.97
C GLY A 3 30.70 -6.90 -2.47
N VAL A 4 29.75 -6.52 -3.34
CA VAL A 4 28.36 -6.37 -2.87
C VAL A 4 27.81 -7.78 -2.60
N ARG A 5 27.51 -8.09 -1.33
CA ARG A 5 26.79 -9.31 -0.96
C ARG A 5 25.32 -9.08 -1.21
N ILE A 6 24.68 -10.01 -1.90
CA ILE A 6 23.27 -9.91 -2.27
C ILE A 6 22.51 -11.01 -1.54
N GLU A 7 21.53 -10.62 -0.73
CA GLU A 7 20.57 -11.55 -0.14
C GLU A 7 19.25 -11.46 -0.90
N TYR A 8 18.76 -12.60 -1.34
CA TYR A 8 17.47 -12.70 -1.99
C TYR A 8 16.41 -13.17 -1.02
N SER A 9 15.17 -12.74 -1.23
CA SER A 9 14.03 -13.27 -0.48
C SER A 9 14.17 -13.09 1.04
N LEU A 10 14.86 -12.04 1.49
CA LEU A 10 15.20 -11.82 2.89
C LEU A 10 13.93 -11.48 3.70
N PRO A 11 13.55 -12.29 4.70
CA PRO A 11 12.48 -11.94 5.63
C PRO A 11 12.89 -10.72 6.44
N VAL A 12 11.96 -9.78 6.62
CA VAL A 12 12.19 -8.54 7.38
C VAL A 12 11.04 -8.26 8.32
N TRP A 13 11.33 -7.63 9.46
CA TRP A 13 10.31 -7.28 10.44
C TRP A 13 10.66 -6.01 11.22
N SER A 14 9.65 -5.41 11.83
CA SER A 14 9.75 -4.34 12.81
C SER A 14 8.73 -4.60 13.91
N HIS A 15 9.20 -4.83 15.13
CA HIS A 15 8.34 -4.94 16.30
C HIS A 15 7.73 -3.59 16.66
N ARG A 16 8.52 -2.50 16.54
CA ARG A 16 8.04 -1.14 16.81
C ARG A 16 6.84 -0.77 15.94
N LEU A 17 6.89 -1.09 14.65
CA LEU A 17 5.80 -0.82 13.71
C LEU A 17 4.78 -1.96 13.67
N GLY A 18 5.11 -3.14 14.19
CA GLY A 18 4.33 -4.37 14.03
C GLY A 18 4.18 -4.76 12.56
N LEU A 19 5.27 -4.65 11.79
CA LEU A 19 5.34 -5.02 10.39
C LEU A 19 6.18 -6.28 10.23
N THR A 20 5.79 -7.13 9.28
CA THR A 20 6.59 -8.24 8.77
C THR A 20 6.45 -8.27 7.26
N GLY A 21 7.48 -8.73 6.58
CA GLY A 21 7.51 -8.76 5.13
C GLY A 21 8.70 -9.51 4.59
N LYS A 22 8.92 -9.34 3.30
CA LYS A 22 10.01 -9.98 2.57
C LYS A 22 10.56 -8.97 1.55
N CYS A 23 11.87 -8.81 1.53
CA CYS A 23 12.55 -8.07 0.47
C CYS A 23 12.87 -9.04 -0.67
N ASP A 24 12.61 -8.62 -1.91
CA ASP A 24 13.04 -9.39 -3.08
C ASP A 24 14.56 -9.55 -3.09
N THR A 25 15.27 -8.44 -2.92
CA THR A 25 16.72 -8.38 -2.86
C THR A 25 17.17 -7.32 -1.86
N VAL A 26 18.25 -7.61 -1.11
CA VAL A 26 18.97 -6.64 -0.29
C VAL A 26 20.45 -6.69 -0.64
N GLU A 27 20.99 -5.55 -1.04
CA GLU A 27 22.41 -5.36 -1.33
C GLU A 27 23.12 -4.88 -0.06
N PHE A 28 24.15 -5.61 0.36
CA PHE A 28 25.05 -5.25 1.46
C PHE A 28 26.39 -4.84 0.86
N HIS A 29 26.69 -3.54 0.94
CA HIS A 29 27.87 -2.96 0.34
C HIS A 29 29.09 -3.04 1.29
N PRO A 30 30.32 -3.05 0.75
CA PRO A 30 31.54 -3.09 1.56
C PRO A 30 31.72 -1.92 2.53
N ASP A 31 31.13 -0.76 2.22
CA ASP A 31 31.12 0.43 3.09
C ASP A 31 30.13 0.32 4.26
N GLY A 32 29.40 -0.81 4.35
CA GLY A 32 28.40 -1.08 5.37
C GLY A 32 26.98 -0.62 5.00
N SER A 33 26.80 0.03 3.84
CA SER A 33 25.48 0.43 3.35
C SER A 33 24.60 -0.77 3.05
N VAL A 34 23.33 -0.66 3.42
CA VAL A 34 22.28 -1.66 3.13
C VAL A 34 21.31 -1.02 2.16
N TYR A 35 20.95 -1.73 1.09
CA TYR A 35 20.16 -1.17 0.00
C TYR A 35 19.10 -2.17 -0.49
N PRO A 36 17.84 -2.05 -0.05
CA PRO A 36 16.76 -2.90 -0.52
C PRO A 36 16.39 -2.58 -1.97
N VAL A 37 16.12 -3.63 -2.76
CA VAL A 37 15.71 -3.53 -4.16
C VAL A 37 14.44 -4.34 -4.39
N GLU A 38 13.35 -3.64 -4.71
CA GLU A 38 12.02 -4.20 -4.98
C GLU A 38 11.80 -4.38 -6.49
N TYR A 39 11.33 -5.56 -6.92
CA TYR A 39 11.15 -5.88 -8.33
C TYR A 39 9.69 -5.71 -8.73
N LYS A 40 9.45 -4.89 -9.76
CA LYS A 40 8.10 -4.66 -10.29
C LYS A 40 7.99 -5.11 -11.73
N HIS A 41 6.97 -5.94 -11.97
CA HIS A 41 6.50 -6.27 -13.31
C HIS A 41 5.56 -5.17 -13.81
N GLY A 42 5.69 -4.78 -15.09
CA GLY A 42 4.80 -3.81 -15.73
C GLY A 42 5.31 -2.38 -15.77
N LYS A 43 4.51 -1.53 -16.44
CA LYS A 43 4.78 -0.10 -16.58
C LYS A 43 4.65 0.60 -15.22
N ARG A 44 5.54 1.56 -14.98
CA ARG A 44 5.48 2.45 -13.81
C ARG A 44 4.08 3.05 -13.70
N ARG A 45 3.41 2.82 -12.57
CA ARG A 45 2.18 3.54 -12.21
C ARG A 45 2.56 4.75 -11.35
N ARG A 46 1.77 5.83 -11.38
CA ARG A 46 2.04 7.09 -10.65
C ARG A 46 1.66 7.04 -9.16
N TRP A 47 1.69 5.87 -8.54
CA TRP A 47 1.24 5.68 -7.17
C TRP A 47 2.44 5.60 -6.23
N ILE A 48 2.31 6.18 -5.03
CA ILE A 48 3.35 6.21 -4.01
C ILE A 48 3.50 4.87 -3.25
N ASN A 49 2.64 3.90 -3.56
CA ASN A 49 2.59 2.60 -2.87
C ASN A 49 3.91 1.82 -2.99
N ASP A 50 4.58 1.86 -4.15
CA ASP A 50 5.86 1.18 -4.33
C ASP A 50 6.95 1.85 -3.48
N ASP A 51 6.93 3.18 -3.34
CA ASP A 51 7.88 3.94 -2.51
C ASP A 51 7.64 3.64 -1.03
N LEU A 52 6.36 3.60 -0.60
CA LEU A 52 5.97 3.19 0.74
C LEU A 52 6.43 1.77 1.07
N GLN A 53 6.34 0.85 0.12
CA GLN A 53 6.79 -0.53 0.30
C GLN A 53 8.30 -0.60 0.55
N VAL A 54 9.11 0.07 -0.28
CA VAL A 54 10.56 0.12 -0.11
C VAL A 54 10.94 0.81 1.20
N ALA A 55 10.23 1.87 1.58
CA ALA A 55 10.45 2.53 2.87
C ALA A 55 10.11 1.63 4.06
N ALA A 56 9.02 0.88 4.02
CA ALA A 56 8.67 -0.06 5.07
C ALA A 56 9.72 -1.18 5.21
N GLN A 57 10.21 -1.70 4.07
CA GLN A 57 11.32 -2.67 4.04
C GLN A 57 12.59 -2.07 4.64
N ALA A 58 12.96 -0.84 4.26
CA ALA A 58 14.10 -0.13 4.80
C ALA A 58 13.97 0.04 6.33
N MET A 59 12.84 0.53 6.83
CA MET A 59 12.60 0.72 8.27
C MET A 59 12.67 -0.61 9.06
N CYS A 60 12.23 -1.73 8.47
CA CYS A 60 12.40 -3.05 9.07
C CYS A 60 13.88 -3.46 9.13
N LEU A 61 14.62 -3.28 8.03
CA LEU A 61 16.06 -3.55 7.99
C LEU A 61 16.83 -2.70 9.01
N GLU A 62 16.45 -1.44 9.20
CA GLU A 62 17.07 -0.55 10.19
C GLU A 62 16.91 -1.11 11.60
N GLU A 63 15.71 -1.55 11.96
CA GLU A 63 15.43 -2.15 13.28
C GLU A 63 16.17 -3.47 13.48
N MET A 64 16.17 -4.34 12.47
CA MET A 64 16.84 -5.64 12.53
C MET A 64 18.37 -5.54 12.65
N LEU A 65 18.97 -4.56 11.96
CA LEU A 65 20.42 -4.47 11.80
C LEU A 65 21.06 -3.39 12.67
N GLY A 66 20.27 -2.50 13.28
CA GLY A 66 20.78 -1.35 14.05
C GLY A 66 21.57 -0.35 13.20
N ARG A 67 21.21 -0.20 11.92
CA ARG A 67 21.90 0.66 10.93
C ARG A 67 20.89 1.53 10.21
N THR A 68 21.32 2.64 9.62
CA THR A 68 20.46 3.47 8.76
C THR A 68 20.35 2.90 7.36
N VAL A 69 19.17 3.03 6.75
CA VAL A 69 18.88 2.64 5.37
C VAL A 69 18.23 3.85 4.68
N PRO A 70 19.02 4.84 4.27
CA PRO A 70 18.51 6.13 3.79
C PRO A 70 17.90 6.06 2.39
N LYS A 71 18.10 4.95 1.67
CA LYS A 71 17.66 4.77 0.30
C LYS A 71 17.49 3.30 -0.07
N GLY A 72 16.63 3.06 -1.04
CA GLY A 72 16.48 1.77 -1.72
C GLY A 72 16.18 2.00 -3.20
N ALA A 73 15.81 0.93 -3.92
CA ALA A 73 15.43 1.05 -5.33
C ALA A 73 14.21 0.22 -5.68
N ILE A 74 13.52 0.67 -6.71
CA ILE A 74 12.54 -0.11 -7.45
C ILE A 74 13.13 -0.46 -8.80
N TYR A 75 13.26 -1.75 -9.09
CA TYR A 75 13.72 -2.26 -10.37
C TYR A 75 12.53 -2.62 -11.27
N HIS A 76 12.40 -1.91 -12.39
CA HIS A 76 11.38 -2.19 -13.39
C HIS A 76 11.91 -3.19 -14.42
N GLN A 77 11.38 -4.41 -14.42
CA GLN A 77 11.89 -5.47 -15.30
C GLN A 77 11.72 -5.15 -16.79
N GLN A 78 10.61 -4.51 -17.19
CA GLN A 78 10.35 -4.17 -18.59
C GLN A 78 11.38 -3.19 -19.17
N SER A 79 11.78 -2.17 -18.40
CA SER A 79 12.75 -1.17 -18.83
C SER A 79 14.18 -1.51 -18.44
N ARG A 80 14.38 -2.51 -17.57
CA ARG A 80 15.65 -2.86 -16.92
C ARG A 80 16.32 -1.68 -16.20
N ARG A 81 15.51 -0.74 -15.69
CA ARG A 81 16.00 0.46 -14.99
C ARG A 81 15.65 0.40 -13.50
N ARG A 82 16.59 0.88 -12.68
CA ARG A 82 16.37 1.18 -11.27
C ARG A 82 15.89 2.62 -11.11
N ARG A 83 14.92 2.82 -10.24
CA ARG A 83 14.57 4.13 -9.69
C ARG A 83 14.92 4.11 -8.22
N GLU A 84 15.83 5.00 -7.82
CA GLU A 84 16.15 5.20 -6.41
C GLU A 84 14.95 5.82 -5.67
N VAL A 85 14.73 5.36 -4.45
CA VAL A 85 13.75 5.88 -3.51
C VAL A 85 14.54 6.38 -2.30
N VAL A 86 14.44 7.67 -2.01
CA VAL A 86 15.02 8.27 -0.80
C VAL A 86 14.03 8.03 0.34
N ILE A 87 14.52 7.49 1.46
CA ILE A 87 13.70 7.18 2.64
C ILE A 87 13.73 8.37 3.60
N ASP A 88 13.08 9.45 3.16
CA ASP A 88 12.97 10.70 3.93
C ASP A 88 11.91 10.60 5.05
N ASP A 89 11.84 11.64 5.88
CA ASP A 89 10.91 11.69 7.01
C ASP A 89 9.45 11.70 6.58
N ILE A 90 9.13 12.25 5.40
CA ILE A 90 7.77 12.26 4.86
C ILE A 90 7.34 10.82 4.56
N LEU A 91 8.18 10.06 3.89
CA LEU A 91 7.90 8.68 3.53
C LEU A 91 7.85 7.77 4.76
N ARG A 92 8.73 8.00 5.75
CA ARG A 92 8.71 7.32 7.05
C ARG A 92 7.40 7.55 7.80
N GLN A 93 6.98 8.81 7.93
CA GLN A 93 5.71 9.16 8.58
C GLN A 93 4.51 8.55 7.85
N ALA A 94 4.56 8.46 6.53
CA ALA A 94 3.51 7.84 5.75
C ALA A 94 3.44 6.32 5.97
N VAL A 95 4.58 5.62 6.12
CA VAL A 95 4.63 4.21 6.53
C VAL A 95 4.03 4.03 7.93
N GLU A 96 4.45 4.84 8.90
CA GLU A 96 3.95 4.75 10.28
C GLU A 96 2.45 5.01 10.37
N THR A 97 1.97 6.00 9.62
CA THR A 97 0.54 6.30 9.51
C THR A 97 -0.22 5.15 8.87
N ALA A 98 0.24 4.62 7.74
CA ALA A 98 -0.41 3.49 7.08
C ALA A 98 -0.48 2.26 8.00
N ALA A 99 0.61 1.92 8.68
CA ALA A 99 0.65 0.79 9.62
C ALA A 99 -0.34 0.98 10.78
N ARG A 100 -0.42 2.19 11.35
CA ARG A 100 -1.36 2.52 12.42
C ARG A 100 -2.81 2.44 11.95
N GLU A 101 -3.14 3.07 10.82
CA GLU A 101 -4.53 3.08 10.32
C GLU A 101 -5.00 1.68 9.93
N VAL A 102 -4.16 0.88 9.26
CA VAL A 102 -4.49 -0.52 8.96
C VAL A 102 -4.73 -1.31 10.24
N ARG A 103 -3.90 -1.13 11.27
CA ARG A 103 -4.11 -1.81 12.56
C ARG A 103 -5.41 -1.38 13.22
N ARG A 104 -5.74 -0.08 13.18
CA ARG A 104 -7.00 0.44 13.68
C ARG A 104 -8.20 -0.21 12.98
N LEU A 105 -8.18 -0.31 11.64
CA LEU A 105 -9.24 -0.98 10.88
C LEU A 105 -9.44 -2.43 11.31
N LEU A 106 -8.35 -3.17 11.57
CA LEU A 106 -8.41 -4.56 12.01
C LEU A 106 -8.95 -4.71 13.43
N THR A 107 -8.58 -3.80 14.34
CA THR A 107 -9.03 -3.83 15.74
C THR A 107 -10.48 -3.38 15.88
N ASP A 108 -10.83 -2.22 15.30
CA ASP A 108 -12.15 -1.60 15.44
C ASP A 108 -13.21 -2.33 14.61
N LYS A 109 -12.79 -3.10 13.60
CA LYS A 109 -13.64 -3.78 12.61
C LYS A 109 -14.61 -2.84 11.89
N GLN A 110 -14.27 -1.56 11.84
CA GLN A 110 -15.03 -0.53 11.16
C GLN A 110 -14.30 -0.12 9.89
N LEU A 111 -14.90 -0.44 8.73
CA LEU A 111 -14.35 -0.05 7.44
C LEU A 111 -14.57 1.45 7.18
N PRO A 112 -13.66 2.12 6.47
CA PRO A 112 -13.93 3.46 5.99
C PRO A 112 -15.09 3.40 4.99
N PRO A 113 -15.82 4.51 4.79
CA PRO A 113 -16.82 4.57 3.73
C PRO A 113 -16.17 4.24 2.38
N PRO A 114 -16.88 3.55 1.49
CA PRO A 114 -16.34 3.18 0.19
C PRO A 114 -15.91 4.43 -0.57
N VAL A 115 -14.73 4.35 -1.20
CA VAL A 115 -14.23 5.41 -2.07
C VAL A 115 -14.87 5.24 -3.46
N ASP A 116 -15.39 6.33 -4.03
CA ASP A 116 -15.87 6.37 -5.42
C ASP A 116 -14.74 6.91 -6.32
N ASP A 117 -13.67 6.11 -6.42
CA ASP A 117 -12.47 6.46 -7.19
C ASP A 117 -12.48 5.76 -8.54
N ALA A 118 -12.82 6.50 -9.59
CA ALA A 118 -12.90 6.01 -10.97
C ALA A 118 -11.58 5.42 -11.51
N ARG A 119 -10.44 5.63 -10.85
CA ARG A 119 -9.14 5.04 -11.24
C ARG A 119 -8.81 3.78 -10.45
N ARG A 120 -9.18 3.71 -9.17
CA ARG A 120 -8.87 2.54 -8.30
C ARG A 120 -9.95 1.48 -8.31
N CYS A 121 -11.21 1.88 -8.23
CA CYS A 121 -12.32 0.97 -8.01
C CYS A 121 -12.50 -0.05 -9.14
N PRO A 122 -12.38 0.30 -10.44
CA PRO A 122 -12.59 -0.67 -11.53
C PRO A 122 -11.66 -1.88 -11.49
N GLU A 123 -10.43 -1.72 -10.98
CA GLU A 123 -9.42 -2.78 -10.88
C GLU A 123 -9.31 -3.35 -9.46
N CYS A 124 -10.21 -2.97 -8.55
CA CYS A 124 -10.18 -3.40 -7.16
C CYS A 124 -10.82 -4.79 -7.04
N SER A 125 -10.07 -5.77 -6.52
CA SER A 125 -10.57 -7.13 -6.28
C SER A 125 -11.70 -7.20 -5.26
N LEU A 126 -11.88 -6.14 -4.45
CA LEU A 126 -12.95 -6.04 -3.46
C LEU A 126 -14.19 -5.30 -3.99
N ARG A 127 -14.23 -4.86 -5.26
CA ARG A 127 -15.31 -4.00 -5.78
C ARG A 127 -16.70 -4.63 -5.62
N ASP A 128 -16.86 -5.90 -5.91
CA ASP A 128 -18.16 -6.58 -5.86
C ASP A 128 -18.68 -6.78 -4.42
N ILE A 129 -17.77 -6.80 -3.44
CA ILE A 129 -18.11 -6.84 -2.00
C ILE A 129 -18.37 -5.42 -1.48
N CYS A 130 -17.56 -4.46 -1.93
CA CYS A 130 -17.62 -3.06 -1.50
C CYS A 130 -18.85 -2.33 -2.05
N GLN A 131 -19.25 -2.63 -3.29
CA GLN A 131 -20.37 -2.03 -4.04
C GLN A 131 -20.46 -0.49 -3.87
N PRO A 132 -19.42 0.26 -4.26
CA PRO A 132 -19.36 1.70 -4.00
C PRO A 132 -20.55 2.47 -4.61
N GLU A 133 -21.08 2.01 -5.73
CA GLU A 133 -22.24 2.59 -6.39
C GLU A 133 -23.53 2.41 -5.58
N LEU A 134 -23.70 1.26 -4.91
CA LEU A 134 -24.86 0.99 -4.05
C LEU A 134 -24.83 1.85 -2.79
N ALA A 135 -23.66 1.99 -2.17
CA ALA A 135 -23.48 2.86 -1.00
C ALA A 135 -23.85 4.32 -1.32
N ARG A 136 -23.54 4.80 -2.53
CA ARG A 136 -23.96 6.13 -3.01
C ARG A 136 -25.47 6.22 -3.23
N ALA A 137 -26.08 5.16 -3.75
CA ALA A 137 -27.51 5.11 -4.01
C ALA A 137 -28.37 4.95 -2.75
N ALA A 138 -27.78 4.57 -1.60
CA ALA A 138 -28.51 4.24 -0.37
C ALA A 138 -29.54 5.30 0.05
N LYS A 139 -29.17 6.59 0.00
CA LYS A 139 -30.10 7.68 0.32
C LYS A 139 -31.27 7.75 -0.66
N LYS A 140 -30.98 7.68 -1.96
CA LYS A 140 -31.99 7.69 -3.03
C LYS A 140 -32.90 6.46 -2.96
N ILE A 141 -32.34 5.30 -2.63
CA ILE A 141 -33.09 4.07 -2.41
C ILE A 141 -34.04 4.25 -1.23
N ALA A 142 -33.59 4.81 -0.12
CA ALA A 142 -34.43 5.08 1.04
C ALA A 142 -35.58 6.06 0.71
N GLU A 143 -35.30 7.13 -0.05
CA GLU A 143 -36.31 8.09 -0.53
C GLU A 143 -37.37 7.42 -1.42
N ILE A 144 -36.96 6.55 -2.36
CA ILE A 144 -37.89 5.80 -3.21
C ILE A 144 -38.70 4.81 -2.37
N GLN A 145 -38.05 4.10 -1.44
CA GLN A 145 -38.70 3.13 -0.56
C GLN A 145 -39.76 3.75 0.34
N SER A 146 -39.57 5.00 0.80
CA SER A 146 -40.58 5.66 1.65
C SER A 146 -41.88 5.97 0.93
N GLY A 147 -41.87 6.07 -0.41
CA GLY A 147 -43.07 6.26 -1.23
C GLY A 147 -43.57 4.97 -1.88
N LEU A 148 -42.86 3.83 -1.72
CA LEU A 148 -43.42 2.55 -2.16
C LEU A 148 -44.69 2.29 -1.33
N TYR A 149 -45.78 1.92 -2.00
CA TYR A 149 -47.11 1.65 -1.43
C TYR A 149 -47.98 2.87 -1.12
N GLU A 150 -47.56 4.10 -1.44
CA GLU A 150 -48.52 5.19 -1.63
C GLU A 150 -49.15 5.01 -3.02
N PRO A 151 -50.42 4.60 -3.13
CA PRO A 151 -51.08 4.52 -4.43
C PRO A 151 -51.10 5.93 -5.02
N GLU A 152 -50.62 6.08 -6.25
CA GLU A 152 -50.91 7.29 -7.02
C GLU A 152 -52.44 7.35 -7.16
N ASP A 153 -53.06 8.47 -6.79
CA ASP A 153 -54.53 8.67 -6.81
C ASP A 153 -55.15 8.52 -8.22
N ASP A 154 -54.36 8.23 -9.25
CA ASP A 154 -54.80 7.89 -10.60
C ASP A 154 -55.07 6.38 -10.72
N TYR A 155 -56.15 5.92 -10.09
CA TYR A 155 -56.88 4.76 -10.58
C TYR A 155 -58.16 5.27 -11.28
N PRO A 156 -58.31 5.06 -12.60
CA PRO A 156 -59.43 5.60 -13.37
C PRO A 156 -60.80 5.04 -12.96
#